data_AF-X0ZMU4-F1
#
_entry.id   AF-X0ZMU4-F1
#
_cell.length_a   1.000
_cell.length_b   1.000
_cell.length_c   1.000
_cell.angle_alpha   90.00
_cell.angle_beta   90.00
_cell.angle_gamma   90.00
#
_symmetry.space_group_name_H-M   'P 1'
#
loop_
_entity.id
_entity.type
_entity.pdbx_description
1 polymer ?
#
loop_
_entity_poly.entity_id
_entity_poly.type
_entity_poly.pdbx_seq_one_letter_code
_entity_poly.pdbx_strand_id
1 'polypeptide(L)'
;AAPMEGVGVIWHGDDLGYKTGTILSPALLRKWIFPWFEKYARIAHDNKKPIWYHACGNKAEVMEDFIEDIQFDALHSFEDSNCPVTGYKSKYGDRIALMGGADVDKLTRLNEEDLRKYIRNILDICMPGGRYALGSGNSVCNFIPVEN
;
A
#
# COMPACT_ATOMS: atom_id res chain seq x y z
N ALA A 1 10.52 -23.97 -5.86
CA ALA A 1 9.09 -24.00 -5.47
C ALA A 1 8.30 -24.43 -6.70
N ALA A 2 7.27 -25.27 -6.56
CA ALA A 2 6.40 -25.57 -7.69
C ALA A 2 5.57 -24.31 -8.02
N PRO A 3 5.53 -23.85 -9.28
CA PRO A 3 4.71 -22.70 -9.65
C PRO A 3 3.23 -23.08 -9.49
N MET A 4 2.59 -22.57 -8.44
CA MET A 4 1.16 -22.82 -8.22
C MET A 4 0.37 -21.99 -9.24
N GLU A 5 -0.10 -22.63 -10.32
CA GLU A 5 -0.76 -21.97 -11.46
C GLU A 5 -1.95 -21.09 -11.02
N GLY A 6 -2.70 -21.54 -10.00
CA GLY A 6 -3.85 -20.80 -9.44
C GLY A 6 -3.52 -19.57 -8.59
N VAL A 7 -2.24 -19.28 -8.32
CA VAL A 7 -1.83 -18.09 -7.56
C VAL A 7 -1.50 -16.95 -8.53
N GLY A 8 -2.29 -15.89 -8.52
CA GLY A 8 -2.08 -14.71 -9.37
C GLY A 8 -1.02 -13.74 -8.85
N VAL A 9 -0.88 -13.61 -7.53
CA VAL A 9 -0.02 -12.63 -6.86
C VAL A 9 0.39 -13.13 -5.47
N ILE A 10 1.56 -12.71 -5.00
CA ILE A 10 1.98 -12.86 -3.61
C ILE A 10 1.63 -11.58 -2.85
N TRP A 11 0.75 -11.68 -1.85
CA TRP A 11 0.42 -10.57 -0.96
C TRP A 11 1.19 -10.71 0.35
N HIS A 12 2.22 -9.90 0.54
CA HIS A 12 2.98 -9.85 1.78
C HIS A 12 2.45 -8.72 2.67
N GLY A 13 1.82 -9.07 3.80
CA GLY A 13 1.44 -8.10 4.83
C GLY A 13 2.43 -8.08 5.98
N ASP A 14 2.82 -6.88 6.41
CA ASP A 14 3.62 -6.65 7.61
C ASP A 14 3.29 -5.26 8.21
N ASP A 15 3.46 -5.12 9.52
CA ASP A 15 3.30 -3.84 10.22
C ASP A 15 4.68 -3.24 10.49
N LEU A 16 5.14 -2.37 9.60
CA LEU A 16 6.42 -1.66 9.78
C LEU A 16 6.24 -0.18 10.12
N GLY A 17 5.15 0.43 9.71
CA GLY A 17 4.92 1.85 9.92
C GLY A 17 4.22 2.13 11.25
N TYR A 18 4.58 3.25 11.84
CA TYR A 18 3.93 3.90 12.95
C TYR A 18 3.50 5.31 12.53
N LYS A 19 2.77 6.02 13.39
CA LYS A 19 2.22 7.36 13.07
C LYS A 19 3.31 8.37 12.63
N THR A 20 4.50 8.30 13.23
CA THR A 20 5.57 9.30 13.02
C THR A 20 6.73 8.81 12.16
N GLY A 21 6.77 7.53 11.80
CA GLY A 21 7.90 6.90 11.10
C GLY A 21 7.79 5.38 11.19
N THR A 22 8.87 4.65 10.97
CA THR A 22 8.88 3.19 11.10
C THR A 22 8.99 2.73 12.56
N ILE A 23 8.49 1.53 12.88
CA ILE A 23 8.54 0.92 14.23
C ILE A 23 10.00 0.64 14.66
N LEU A 24 10.82 0.16 13.72
CA LEU A 24 12.26 0.02 13.87
C LEU A 24 12.96 1.10 13.06
N SER A 25 14.16 1.51 13.45
CA SER A 25 14.92 2.47 12.65
C SER A 25 15.21 1.90 11.25
N PRO A 26 15.27 2.74 10.20
CA PRO A 26 15.60 2.29 8.85
C PRO A 26 16.89 1.46 8.78
N ALA A 27 17.89 1.78 9.61
CA ALA A 27 19.13 1.01 9.70
C ALA A 27 18.91 -0.43 10.21
N LEU A 28 18.03 -0.63 11.18
CA LEU A 28 17.69 -1.97 11.69
C LEU A 28 16.84 -2.75 10.68
N LEU A 29 15.92 -2.08 9.99
CA LEU A 29 15.11 -2.68 8.93
C LEU A 29 15.99 -3.21 7.79
N ARG A 30 16.91 -2.38 7.27
CA ARG A 30 17.88 -2.79 6.25
C ARG A 30 18.77 -3.94 6.70
N LYS A 31 19.15 -3.97 7.98
CA LYS A 31 20.03 -5.02 8.51
C LYS A 31 19.32 -6.36 8.69
N TRP A 32 18.08 -6.35 9.17
CA TRP A 32 17.44 -7.56 9.70
C TRP A 32 16.17 -7.99 8.96
N ILE A 33 15.46 -7.06 8.33
CA ILE A 33 14.13 -7.32 7.75
C ILE A 33 14.19 -7.34 6.22
N PHE A 34 14.73 -6.29 5.60
CA PHE A 34 14.72 -6.13 4.14
C PHE A 34 15.43 -7.26 3.36
N PRO A 35 16.51 -7.89 3.87
CA PRO A 35 17.09 -9.05 3.19
C PRO A 35 16.10 -10.23 3.01
N TRP A 36 15.11 -10.35 3.90
CA TRP A 36 14.04 -11.33 3.74
C TRP A 36 12.99 -10.89 2.73
N PHE A 37 12.65 -9.60 2.70
CA PHE A 37 11.72 -9.04 1.72
C PHE A 37 12.27 -9.20 0.29
N GLU A 38 13.55 -8.88 0.08
CA GLU A 38 14.24 -9.12 -1.19
C GLU A 38 14.21 -10.59 -1.59
N LYS A 39 14.38 -11.51 -0.61
CA LYS A 39 14.28 -12.95 -0.86
C LYS A 39 12.86 -13.34 -1.31
N TYR A 40 11.81 -12.76 -0.72
CA TYR A 40 10.42 -13.03 -1.09
C TYR A 40 10.09 -12.48 -2.47
N ALA A 41 10.50 -11.23 -2.75
CA ALA A 41 10.33 -10.60 -4.06
C ALA A 41 11.03 -11.41 -5.15
N ARG A 42 12.30 -11.79 -4.94
CA ARG A 42 13.05 -12.66 -5.86
C ARG A 42 12.32 -13.98 -6.12
N ILE A 43 11.81 -14.66 -5.08
CA ILE A 43 11.06 -15.91 -5.26
C ILE A 43 9.79 -15.67 -6.10
N ALA A 44 9.06 -14.58 -5.87
CA ALA A 44 7.87 -14.25 -6.66
C ALA A 44 8.22 -13.99 -8.13
N HIS A 45 9.22 -13.15 -8.38
CA HIS A 45 9.67 -12.77 -9.72
C HIS A 45 10.30 -13.93 -10.50
N ASP A 46 11.08 -14.80 -9.83
CA ASP A 46 11.63 -16.04 -10.43
C ASP A 46 10.51 -16.97 -10.93
N ASN A 47 9.32 -16.89 -10.32
CA ASN A 47 8.13 -17.64 -10.71
C ASN A 47 7.18 -16.82 -11.61
N LYS A 48 7.64 -15.66 -12.11
CA LYS A 48 6.87 -14.74 -12.97
C LYS A 48 5.56 -14.28 -12.34
N LYS A 49 5.57 -14.05 -11.02
CA LYS A 49 4.43 -13.54 -10.25
C LYS A 49 4.77 -12.17 -9.65
N PRO A 50 3.81 -11.23 -9.61
CA PRO A 50 3.99 -10.00 -8.88
C PRO A 50 4.01 -10.25 -7.37
N ILE A 51 4.65 -9.35 -6.63
CA ILE A 51 4.61 -9.26 -5.18
C ILE A 51 4.05 -7.90 -4.75
N TRP A 52 2.99 -7.93 -3.96
CA TRP A 52 2.36 -6.74 -3.38
C TRP A 52 2.66 -6.68 -1.90
N TYR A 53 2.91 -5.49 -1.39
CA TYR A 53 3.24 -5.28 0.01
C TYR A 53 2.18 -4.45 0.71
N HIS A 54 1.70 -4.94 1.85
CA HIS A 54 0.86 -4.21 2.77
C HIS A 54 1.65 -3.77 4.00
N ALA A 55 1.66 -2.47 4.27
CA ALA A 55 2.05 -1.89 5.55
C ALA A 55 1.27 -0.61 5.89
N CYS A 56 0.75 -0.58 7.12
CA CYS A 56 0.12 0.59 7.74
C CYS A 56 1.16 1.65 8.12
N GLY A 57 0.69 2.82 8.52
CA GLY A 57 1.55 3.86 9.09
C GLY A 57 2.47 4.57 8.09
N ASN A 58 3.42 5.32 8.63
CA ASN A 58 4.38 6.12 7.86
C ASN A 58 5.59 5.28 7.44
N LYS A 59 5.82 5.22 6.13
CA LYS A 59 6.89 4.46 5.46
C LYS A 59 7.80 5.34 4.60
N ALA A 60 7.72 6.66 4.73
CA ALA A 60 8.40 7.61 3.85
C ALA A 60 9.93 7.42 3.79
N GLU A 61 10.57 7.09 4.91
CA GLU A 61 12.03 6.94 5.02
C GLU A 61 12.59 5.68 4.35
N VAL A 62 11.72 4.75 3.94
CA VAL A 62 12.09 3.44 3.37
C VAL A 62 11.41 3.16 2.03
N MET A 63 10.75 4.17 1.45
CA MET A 63 10.08 4.02 0.16
C MET A 63 11.05 3.66 -0.98
N GLU A 64 12.26 4.20 -0.95
CA GLU A 64 13.29 3.89 -1.94
C GLU A 64 13.76 2.44 -1.81
N ASP A 65 13.93 1.93 -0.58
CA ASP A 65 14.26 0.51 -0.36
C ASP A 65 13.17 -0.41 -0.91
N PHE A 66 11.89 -0.04 -0.76
CA PHE A 66 10.76 -0.81 -1.27
C PHE A 66 10.71 -0.88 -2.80
N ILE A 67 11.08 0.21 -3.47
CA ILE A 67 10.98 0.33 -4.92
C ILE A 67 12.23 -0.20 -5.62
N GLU A 68 13.42 0.19 -5.15
CA GLU A 68 14.68 -0.07 -5.86
C GLU A 68 15.33 -1.38 -5.43
N ASP A 69 15.42 -1.64 -4.12
CA ASP A 69 16.15 -2.80 -3.61
C ASP A 69 15.26 -4.05 -3.53
N ILE A 70 14.09 -3.91 -2.89
CA ILE A 70 13.14 -5.01 -2.70
C ILE A 70 12.28 -5.24 -3.96
N GLN A 71 12.01 -4.17 -4.71
CA GLN A 71 11.22 -4.21 -5.95
C GLN A 71 9.80 -4.74 -5.77
N PHE A 72 9.06 -4.21 -4.79
CA PHE A 72 7.63 -4.48 -4.71
C PHE A 72 6.88 -3.91 -5.92
N ASP A 73 5.93 -4.67 -6.47
CA ASP A 73 5.17 -4.26 -7.65
C ASP A 73 4.02 -3.29 -7.28
N ALA A 74 3.49 -3.43 -6.07
CA ALA A 74 2.41 -2.59 -5.56
C ALA A 74 2.46 -2.40 -4.03
N LEU A 75 1.93 -1.28 -3.58
CA LEU A 75 1.80 -0.94 -2.16
C LEU A 75 0.33 -0.78 -1.74
N HIS A 76 0.05 -1.37 -0.59
CA HIS A 76 -1.08 -1.12 0.28
C HIS A 76 -0.48 -0.82 1.68
N SER A 77 -1.10 -0.13 2.61
CA SER A 77 -2.27 0.71 2.47
C SER A 77 -1.89 2.19 2.69
N PHE A 78 -2.88 3.08 2.78
CA PHE A 78 -2.67 4.52 2.98
C PHE A 78 -3.66 5.06 4.01
N GLU A 79 -3.18 6.00 4.83
CA GLU A 79 -3.94 6.69 5.87
C GLU A 79 -3.72 8.19 5.68
N ASP A 80 -4.80 8.96 5.65
CA ASP A 80 -4.76 10.40 5.41
C ASP A 80 -4.07 11.14 6.55
N SER A 81 -4.09 10.58 7.76
CA SER A 81 -3.42 11.13 8.94
C SER A 81 -1.89 11.15 8.85
N ASN A 82 -1.31 10.33 7.96
CA ASN A 82 0.14 10.28 7.72
C ASN A 82 0.47 10.91 6.36
N CYS A 83 0.12 10.22 5.28
CA CYS A 83 0.24 10.75 3.93
C CYS A 83 -0.82 10.05 3.06
N PRO A 84 -1.77 10.82 2.49
CA PRO A 84 -2.85 10.26 1.69
C PRO A 84 -2.29 9.59 0.42
N VAL A 85 -3.03 8.66 -0.15
CA VAL A 85 -2.63 7.96 -1.39
C VAL A 85 -2.33 8.92 -2.54
N THR A 86 -3.01 10.07 -2.58
CA THR A 86 -2.77 11.14 -3.57
C THR A 86 -1.38 11.74 -3.46
N GLY A 87 -0.84 11.86 -2.24
CA GLY A 87 0.53 12.28 -1.99
C GLY A 87 1.55 11.24 -2.44
N TYR A 88 1.27 9.96 -2.21
CA TYR A 88 2.11 8.86 -2.73
C TYR A 88 2.06 8.78 -4.25
N LYS A 89 0.90 9.00 -4.86
CA LYS A 89 0.73 9.04 -6.32
C LYS A 89 1.64 10.09 -6.94
N SER A 90 1.64 11.30 -6.38
CA SER A 90 2.48 12.40 -6.87
C SER A 90 3.99 12.08 -6.78
N LYS A 91 4.42 11.37 -5.74
CA LYS A 91 5.85 11.08 -5.50
C LYS A 91 6.35 9.82 -6.21
N TYR A 92 5.53 8.77 -6.29
CA TYR A 92 5.97 7.42 -6.63
C TYR A 92 5.07 6.70 -7.64
N GLY A 93 3.98 7.33 -8.09
CA GLY A 93 2.96 6.70 -8.93
C GLY A 93 3.44 6.20 -10.29
N ASP A 94 4.59 6.68 -10.77
CA ASP A 94 5.22 6.22 -12.00
C ASP A 94 6.13 4.99 -11.79
N ARG A 95 6.52 4.72 -10.54
CA ARG A 95 7.50 3.70 -10.16
C ARG A 95 6.83 2.46 -9.55
N ILE A 96 5.77 2.64 -8.76
CA ILE A 96 5.07 1.55 -8.06
C ILE A 96 3.56 1.71 -8.14
N ALA A 97 2.83 0.58 -8.21
CA ALA A 97 1.38 0.63 -8.15
C ALA A 97 0.89 0.92 -6.73
N LEU A 98 -0.21 1.69 -6.63
CA LEU A 98 -0.82 2.04 -5.35
C LEU A 98 -2.20 1.41 -5.27
N MET A 99 -2.49 0.73 -4.18
CA MET A 99 -3.76 0.05 -3.95
C MET A 99 -4.42 0.57 -2.68
N GLY A 100 -5.72 0.85 -2.76
CA GLY A 100 -6.49 1.34 -1.63
C GLY A 100 -6.54 2.87 -1.55
N GLY A 101 -6.53 3.37 -0.32
CA GLY A 101 -6.41 4.80 -0.02
C GLY A 101 -7.70 5.54 0.29
N ALA A 102 -8.85 4.86 0.31
CA ALA A 102 -10.03 5.39 0.98
C ALA A 102 -9.88 5.22 2.49
N ASP A 103 -9.58 6.31 3.20
CA ASP A 103 -9.31 6.29 4.64
C ASP A 103 -10.49 5.69 5.43
N VAL A 104 -10.17 4.75 6.32
CA VAL A 104 -11.19 4.01 7.09
C VAL A 104 -11.96 4.90 8.06
N ASP A 105 -11.35 5.95 8.61
CA ASP A 105 -12.06 6.92 9.46
C ASP A 105 -13.12 7.67 8.64
N LYS A 106 -12.79 8.04 7.40
CA LYS A 106 -13.73 8.69 6.48
C LYS A 106 -14.84 7.76 6.03
N LEU A 107 -14.53 6.51 5.71
CA LEU A 107 -15.54 5.48 5.42
C LEU A 107 -16.50 5.28 6.61
N THR A 108 -16.00 5.45 7.84
CA THR A 108 -16.79 5.26 9.05
C THR A 108 -17.68 6.48 9.38
N ARG A 109 -17.17 7.71 9.19
CA ARG A 109 -17.77 8.92 9.77
C ARG A 109 -18.44 9.86 8.78
N LEU A 110 -18.07 9.81 7.50
CA LEU A 110 -18.70 10.69 6.51
C LEU A 110 -20.09 10.17 6.15
N ASN A 111 -20.99 11.11 5.86
CA ASN A 111 -22.22 10.78 5.16
C ASN A 111 -21.91 10.41 3.70
N GLU A 112 -22.85 9.75 3.03
CA GLU A 112 -22.68 9.28 1.64
C GLU A 112 -22.28 10.40 0.66
N GLU A 113 -22.87 11.60 0.79
CA GLU A 113 -22.61 12.70 -0.13
C GLU A 113 -21.15 13.17 -0.04
N ASP A 114 -20.65 13.38 1.17
CA ASP A 114 -19.28 13.81 1.42
C ASP A 114 -18.27 12.69 1.16
N LEU A 115 -18.64 11.43 1.43
CA LEU A 115 -17.82 10.28 1.09
C LEU A 115 -17.65 10.16 -0.44
N ARG A 116 -18.72 10.33 -1.22
CA ARG A 116 -18.65 10.35 -2.69
C ARG A 116 -17.75 11.46 -3.20
N LYS A 117 -17.79 12.67 -2.61
CA LYS A 117 -16.88 13.77 -2.98
C LYS A 117 -15.43 13.40 -2.67
N TYR A 118 -15.18 12.84 -1.50
CA TYR A 118 -13.84 12.39 -1.09
C TYR A 118 -13.26 11.33 -2.03
N ILE A 119 -14.03 10.29 -2.35
CA ILE A 119 -13.61 9.21 -3.26
C ILE A 119 -13.37 9.75 -4.68
N ARG A 120 -14.23 10.63 -5.19
CA ARG A 120 -14.02 11.27 -6.51
C ARG A 120 -12.70 12.04 -6.57
N ASN A 121 -12.38 12.81 -5.53
CA ASN A 121 -11.11 13.53 -5.46
C ASN A 121 -9.89 12.57 -5.50
N ILE A 122 -9.97 11.42 -4.85
CA ILE A 122 -8.92 10.39 -4.97
C ILE A 122 -8.82 9.90 -6.41
N LEU A 123 -9.94 9.55 -7.03
CA LEU A 123 -9.97 9.04 -8.41
C LEU A 123 -9.42 10.05 -9.42
N ASP A 124 -9.82 11.33 -9.31
CA ASP A 124 -9.37 12.42 -10.19
C ASP A 124 -7.84 12.58 -10.17
N ILE A 125 -7.23 12.36 -9.01
CA ILE A 125 -5.77 12.48 -8.83
C ILE A 125 -5.03 11.17 -9.19
N CYS A 126 -5.58 10.03 -8.79
CA CYS A 126 -4.85 8.76 -8.83
C CYS A 126 -5.07 7.93 -10.10
N MET A 127 -6.20 8.07 -10.78
CA MET A 127 -6.49 7.33 -12.02
C MET A 127 -5.60 7.71 -13.20
N PRO A 128 -5.27 9.00 -13.44
CA PRO A 128 -4.38 9.37 -14.53
C PRO A 128 -3.01 8.67 -14.43
N GLY A 129 -2.50 8.19 -15.57
CA GLY A 129 -1.22 7.47 -15.66
C GLY A 129 -1.26 5.99 -15.22
N GLY A 130 -2.43 5.47 -14.81
CA GLY A 130 -2.56 4.06 -14.39
C GLY A 130 -1.86 3.78 -13.05
N ARG A 131 -1.47 2.52 -12.80
CA ARG A 131 -0.78 2.09 -11.56
C ARG A 131 -1.54 2.45 -10.27
N TYR A 132 -2.87 2.49 -10.35
CA TYR A 132 -3.73 2.74 -9.20
C TYR A 132 -4.93 1.78 -9.21
N ALA A 133 -5.26 1.23 -8.04
CA ALA A 133 -6.48 0.48 -7.81
C ALA A 133 -7.18 1.01 -6.55
N LEU A 134 -8.41 1.53 -6.71
CA LEU A 134 -9.21 2.02 -5.59
C LEU A 134 -9.59 0.87 -4.64
N GLY A 135 -9.55 1.16 -3.34
CA GLY A 135 -10.01 0.30 -2.27
C GLY A 135 -9.93 1.02 -0.93
N SER A 136 -10.30 0.33 0.15
CA SER A 136 -10.13 0.85 1.51
C SER A 136 -8.65 1.01 1.87
N GLY A 137 -8.35 1.97 2.76
CA GLY A 137 -7.02 2.24 3.30
C GLY A 137 -6.61 1.28 4.43
N ASN A 138 -7.48 0.34 4.80
CA ASN A 138 -7.22 -0.82 5.64
C ASN A 138 -8.42 -1.79 5.52
N SER A 139 -8.47 -2.82 6.35
CA SER A 139 -9.62 -3.71 6.51
C SER A 139 -10.90 -2.92 6.75
N VAL A 140 -11.98 -3.33 6.06
CA VAL A 140 -13.32 -2.80 6.27
C VAL A 140 -13.88 -3.43 7.55
N CYS A 141 -13.99 -2.62 8.60
CA CYS A 141 -14.46 -3.07 9.91
C CYS A 141 -15.99 -3.15 9.97
N ASN A 142 -16.52 -3.96 10.90
CA ASN A 142 -17.96 -4.18 11.09
C ASN A 142 -18.76 -2.94 11.56
N PHE A 143 -18.08 -1.90 12.03
CA PHE A 143 -18.70 -0.65 12.46
C PHE A 143 -18.83 0.38 11.32
N ILE A 144 -18.32 0.06 10.12
CA ILE A 144 -18.51 0.91 8.94
C ILE A 144 -19.98 0.73 8.47
N PRO A 145 -20.74 1.82 8.26
CA PRO A 145 -22.09 1.74 7.72
C PRO A 145 -22.12 0.99 6.38
N VAL A 146 -23.12 0.13 6.16
CA VAL A 146 -23.18 -0.71 4.94
C VAL A 146 -23.47 0.14 3.69
N GLU A 147 -24.16 1.27 3.88
CA GLU A 147 -24.44 2.25 2.84
C GLU A 147 -23.21 3.03 2.36
N ASN A 148 -22.11 3.00 3.12
CA ASN A 148 -20.84 3.67 2.81
C ASN A 148 -19.88 2.74 2.07
#